data_AF-A0A8T5VYV4-F1
#
_entry.id   AF-A0A8T5VYV4-F1
#
_cell.length_a   1.000
_cell.length_b   1.000
_cell.length_c   1.000
_cell.angle_alpha   90.00
_cell.angle_beta   90.00
_cell.angle_gamma   90.00
#
_symmetry.space_group_name_H-M   'P 1'
#
loop_
_entity.id
_entity.type
_entity.pdbx_description
1 polymer ?
#
loop_
_entity_poly.entity_id
_entity_poly.type
_entity_poly.pdbx_seq_one_letter_code
_entity_poly.pdbx_strand_id
1 'polypeptide(L)' 'MRLLEVLIGLFFLIISLGYLYRPTIIIRFNAWGRKYLFNDQLLITHRKKIGVVLLIIAIIFLYGGLIGR' A
#
# COMPACT_ATOMS: atom_id res chain seq x y z
N MET A 1 -3.76 18.74 -10.16
CA MET A 1 -4.06 18.21 -8.82
C MET A 1 -4.82 16.90 -8.91
N ARG A 2 -6.04 16.85 -9.45
CA ARG A 2 -6.88 15.63 -9.48
C ARG A 2 -6.26 14.39 -10.14
N LEU A 3 -5.59 14.56 -11.29
CA LEU A 3 -4.95 13.43 -11.98
C LEU A 3 -3.83 12.80 -11.12
N LEU A 4 -3.11 13.63 -10.36
CA LEU A 4 -2.07 13.16 -9.43
C LEU A 4 -2.71 12.41 -8.25
N GLU A 5 -3.80 12.91 -7.69
CA GLU A 5 -4.52 12.24 -6.59
C GLU A 5 -5.06 10.87 -7.02
N VAL A 6 -5.59 10.77 -8.24
CA VAL A 6 -6.04 9.49 -8.81
C VAL A 6 -4.86 8.55 -9.03
N LEU A 7 -3.75 9.02 -9.60
CA LEU A 7 -2.55 8.20 -9.79
C LEU A 7 -1.95 7.71 -8.47
N ILE A 8 -1.88 8.59 -7.46
CA ILE A 8 -1.42 8.27 -6.11
C ILE A 8 -2.35 7.25 -5.46
N GLY A 9 -3.67 7.46 -5.55
CA GLY A 9 -4.67 6.54 -5.05
C GLY A 9 -4.58 5.16 -5.71
N LEU A 10 -4.39 5.11 -7.03
CA LEU A 10 -4.21 3.85 -7.77
C LEU A 10 -2.94 3.12 -7.36
N PHE A 11 -1.84 3.85 -7.18
CA PHE A 11 -0.58 3.31 -6.67
C PHE A 11 -0.75 2.67 -5.29
N PHE A 12 -1.37 3.40 -4.35
CA PHE A 12 -1.66 2.86 -3.01
C PHE A 12 -2.61 1.67 -3.04
N LEU A 13 -3.58 1.66 -3.95
CA LEU A 13 -4.51 0.54 -4.14
C LEU A 13 -3.77 -0.73 -4.57
N ILE A 14 -2.87 -0.62 -5.56
CA ILE A 14 -2.09 -1.77 -6.04
C ILE A 14 -1.21 -2.34 -4.92
N ILE A 15 -0.56 -1.47 -4.15
CA ILE A 15 0.29 -1.89 -3.03
C ILE A 15 -0.55 -2.54 -1.92
N SER A 16 -1.68 -1.93 -1.56
CA SER A 16 -2.62 -2.48 -0.59
C SER A 16 -3.05 -3.91 -0.95
N LEU A 17 -3.43 -4.14 -2.21
CA LEU A 17 -3.79 -5.47 -2.71
C LEU A 17 -2.62 -6.46 -2.61
N GLY A 18 -1.40 -6.00 -2.89
CA GLY A 18 -0.18 -6.78 -2.65
C GLY A 18 -0.05 -7.25 -1.19
N TYR A 19 -0.30 -6.35 -0.24
CA TYR A 19 -0.24 -6.65 1.20
C TYR A 19 -1.39 -7.56 1.69
N LEU A 20 -2.59 -7.45 1.13
CA LEU A 20 -3.73 -8.30 1.51
C LEU A 20 -3.69 -9.70 0.88
N TYR A 21 -3.47 -9.78 -0.43
CA TYR A 21 -3.71 -11.00 -1.22
C TYR A 21 -2.45 -11.77 -1.62
N ARG A 22 -1.32 -11.09 -1.83
CA ARG A 22 -0.08 -11.70 -2.34
C ARG A 22 1.11 -11.40 -1.41
N PRO A 23 1.11 -11.95 -0.18
CA PRO A 23 2.18 -11.71 0.79
C PRO A 23 3.55 -12.19 0.29
N THR A 24 3.61 -13.18 -0.60
CA THR A 24 4.86 -13.69 -1.21
C THR A 24 5.62 -12.62 -2.01
N ILE A 25 4.90 -11.73 -2.70
CA ILE A 25 5.51 -10.64 -3.47
C ILE A 25 6.06 -9.59 -2.52
N ILE A 26 5.28 -9.23 -1.50
CA ILE A 26 5.71 -8.29 -0.45
C ILE A 26 6.90 -8.84 0.32
N ILE A 27 6.93 -10.12 0.67
CA ILE A 27 8.07 -10.74 1.36
C ILE A 27 9.32 -10.71 0.48
N ARG A 28 9.22 -10.89 -0.84
CA ARG A 28 10.37 -10.74 -1.75
C ARG A 28 10.87 -9.30 -1.83
N PHE A 29 9.96 -8.34 -1.93
CA PHE A 29 10.31 -6.91 -1.93
C PHE A 29 10.91 -6.48 -0.59
N ASN A 30 10.35 -6.97 0.51
CA ASN A 30 10.85 -6.73 1.86
C ASN A 30 12.20 -7.42 2.07
N ALA A 31 12.42 -8.61 1.49
CA ALA A 31 13.71 -9.28 1.51
C ALA A 31 14.80 -8.48 0.79
N TRP A 32 14.44 -7.76 -0.27
CA TRP A 32 15.33 -6.82 -0.96
C TRP A 32 15.58 -5.56 -0.12
N GLY A 33 14.52 -4.98 0.48
CA GLY A 33 14.61 -3.83 1.40
C GLY A 33 15.26 -4.13 2.76
N ARG A 34 15.35 -5.40 3.13
CA ARG A 34 15.98 -5.93 4.37
C ARG A 34 17.44 -5.49 4.51
N LYS A 35 18.10 -5.23 3.38
CA LYS A 35 19.49 -4.77 3.34
C LYS A 35 19.65 -3.30 3.75
N TYR A 36 18.57 -2.52 3.79
CA TYR A 36 18.62 -1.07 3.99
C TYR A 36 17.68 -0.49 5.05
N LEU A 37 16.51 -1.10 5.35
CA LEU A 37 15.44 -0.34 6.01
C LEU A 37 14.74 -0.95 7.25
N PHE A 38 14.44 -2.25 7.39
CA PHE A 38 13.60 -2.71 8.52
C PHE A 38 13.80 -4.15 9.03
N ASN A 39 13.64 -4.30 10.34
CA ASN A 39 13.63 -5.56 11.11
C ASN A 39 12.30 -6.33 10.88
N ASP A 40 12.37 -7.58 10.42
CA ASP A 40 11.30 -8.32 9.73
C ASP A 40 10.06 -8.69 10.56
N GLN A 41 10.16 -8.78 11.89
CA GLN A 41 9.10 -9.40 12.71
C GLN A 41 7.81 -8.57 12.74
N LEU A 42 7.89 -7.25 12.75
CA LEU A 42 6.71 -6.39 12.84
C LEU A 42 5.88 -6.42 11.55
N LEU A 43 6.56 -6.44 10.40
CA LEU A 43 5.96 -6.28 9.08
C LEU A 43 5.22 -7.55 8.63
N ILE A 44 5.77 -8.72 8.95
CA ILE A 44 5.13 -10.01 8.67
C ILE A 44 3.91 -10.22 9.58
N THR A 45 4.01 -9.85 10.86
CA THR A 45 2.95 -10.04 11.86
C THR A 45 1.76 -9.11 11.60
N HIS A 46 2.02 -7.87 11.16
CA HIS A 46 0.97 -6.85 10.95
C HIS A 46 0.65 -6.58 9.48
N ARG A 47 1.11 -7.43 8.54
CA ARG A 47 0.94 -7.24 7.09
C ARG A 47 -0.49 -6.90 6.65
N LYS A 48 -1.48 -7.57 7.26
CA LYS A 48 -2.91 -7.35 6.95
C LYS A 48 -3.37 -5.99 7.45
N LYS A 49 -2.95 -5.56 8.65
CA LYS A 49 -3.28 -4.21 9.17
C LYS A 49 -2.66 -3.13 8.29
N ILE A 50 -1.41 -3.30 7.89
CA ILE A 50 -0.72 -2.36 6.98
C ILE A 50 -1.46 -2.29 5.64
N GLY A 51 -1.82 -3.43 5.05
CA GLY A 51 -2.59 -3.47 3.81
C GLY A 51 -3.97 -2.80 3.89
N VAL A 52 -4.68 -2.95 5.01
CA VAL A 52 -5.97 -2.29 5.25
C VAL A 52 -5.82 -0.79 5.42
N VAL A 53 -4.79 -0.32 6.13
CA VAL A 53 -4.50 1.12 6.25
C VAL A 53 -4.19 1.71 4.87
N LEU A 54 -3.36 1.03 4.08
CA LEU A 54 -3.06 1.43 2.70
C LEU A 54 -4.31 1.45 1.82
N LEU A 55 -5.23 0.50 2.02
CA LEU A 55 -6.51 0.46 1.29
C LEU A 55 -7.36 1.70 1.61
N ILE A 56 -7.48 2.05 2.89
CA ILE A 56 -8.24 3.22 3.32
C ILE A 56 -7.65 4.50 2.72
N ILE A 57 -6.33 4.65 2.76
CA ILE A 57 -5.63 5.78 2.15
C ILE A 57 -5.91 5.84 0.64
N ALA A 58 -5.82 4.70 -0.06
CA ALA A 58 -6.12 4.62 -1.48
C ALA A 58 -7.55 5.08 -1.80
N ILE A 59 -8.53 4.64 -1.00
CA ILE A 59 -9.94 5.03 -1.16
C ILE A 59 -10.11 6.54 -0.95
N ILE A 60 -9.49 7.13 0.08
CA ILE A 60 -9.58 8.57 0.35
C ILE A 60 -9.03 9.37 -0.84
N PHE A 61 -7.87 8.99 -1.36
CA PHE A 61 -7.25 9.68 -2.50
C PHE A 61 -8.06 9.51 -3.79
N LEU A 62 -8.56 8.30 -4.06
CA LEU A 62 -9.41 8.05 -5.23
C LEU A 62 -10.74 8.79 -5.13
N TYR A 63 -11.37 8.79 -3.95
CA TYR A 63 -12.62 9.51 -3.72
C TYR A 63 -12.44 11.02 -3.88
N GLY A 64 -11.39 11.59 -3.26
CA GLY A 64 -11.05 13.01 -3.40
C GLY A 64 -10.77 13.40 -4.85
N GLY A 65 -9.97 12.61 -5.56
CA GLY A 65 -9.62 12.87 -6.96
C GLY A 65 -10.78 12.70 -7.96
N LEU A 66 -11.74 11.81 -7.68
CA LEU A 66 -12.89 11.53 -8.55
C LEU A 66 -14.11 12.42 -8.27
N ILE A 67 -14.41 12.72 -7.00
CA ILE A 67 -15.65 13.40 -6.58
C ILE A 67 -15.42 14.83 -6.12
N GLY A 68 -14.20 15.20 -5.70
CA GLY A 68 -13.89 16.57 -5.29
C GLY A 68 -14.18 17.55 -6.43
N ARG A 69 -15.26 18.33 -6.30
CA ARG A 69 -15.65 19.40 -7.23
C ARG A 69 -14.80 20.64 -7.05
#